data_AF-A0A7Y0R162-F1
#
_entry.id   AF-A0A7Y0R162-F1
#
_cell.length_a   1.000
_cell.length_b   1.000
_cell.length_c   1.000
_cell.angle_alpha   90.00
_cell.angle_beta   90.00
_cell.angle_gamma   90.00
#
_symmetry.space_group_name_H-M   'P 1'
#
loop_
_entity.id
_entity.type
_entity.pdbx_description
1 polymer ?
#
loop_
_entity_poly.entity_id
_entity_poly.type
_entity_poly.pdbx_seq_one_letter_code
_entity_poly.pdbx_strand_id
1 'polypeptide(L)'
;MAKRCFISEEQLNRLSKQLFNMSPRSKLIELRMHKAADLLQYRAWSIAMIANRLGYRDPYNFTHRFKKFYGISPTRYRKQLMENA
;
A
#
# COMPACT_ATOMS: atom_id res chain seq x y z
N MET A 1 6.76 -1.91 25.97
CA MET A 1 5.87 -1.10 25.11
C MET A 1 6.57 -0.79 23.78
N ALA A 2 6.49 -1.68 22.78
CA ALA A 2 6.93 -1.40 21.42
C ALA A 2 5.73 -1.56 20.48
N LYS A 3 5.28 -0.40 20.00
CA LYS A 3 4.04 -0.16 19.27
C LYS A 3 4.09 -0.81 17.88
N ARG A 4 2.98 -1.47 17.54
CA ARG A 4 2.32 -1.53 16.23
C ARG A 4 3.17 -2.02 15.05
N CYS A 5 2.71 -3.12 14.45
CA CYS A 5 3.11 -3.66 13.15
C CYS A 5 3.51 -2.58 12.13
N PHE A 6 4.81 -2.38 11.99
CA PHE A 6 5.46 -1.74 10.85
C PHE A 6 6.46 -2.74 10.33
N ILE A 7 6.00 -3.54 9.38
CA ILE A 7 6.85 -4.47 8.65
C ILE A 7 7.90 -3.60 7.93
N SER A 8 9.13 -3.57 8.46
CA SER A 8 10.25 -2.90 7.80
C SER A 8 10.48 -3.51 6.42
N GLU A 9 10.97 -2.72 5.46
CA GLU A 9 11.31 -3.20 4.11
C GLU A 9 12.18 -4.46 4.13
N GLU A 10 12.99 -4.62 5.18
CA GLU A 10 13.86 -5.76 5.44
C GLU A 10 13.08 -7.03 5.87
N GLN A 11 12.05 -6.90 6.70
CA GLN A 11 11.18 -8.03 7.08
C GLN A 11 10.30 -8.47 5.90
N LEU A 12 9.89 -7.52 5.06
CA LEU A 12 9.09 -7.78 3.86
C LEU A 12 9.92 -8.45 2.75
N ASN A 13 11.19 -8.04 2.57
CA ASN A 13 12.12 -8.71 1.65
C ASN A 13 12.49 -10.13 2.11
N ARG A 14 12.54 -10.35 3.43
CA ARG A 14 12.73 -11.71 3.99
C ARG A 14 11.52 -12.60 3.74
N LEU A 15 10.30 -12.09 3.95
CA LEU A 15 9.07 -12.83 3.67
C LEU A 15 8.88 -13.11 2.17
N SER A 16 9.23 -12.16 1.29
CA SER A 16 9.05 -12.29 -0.16
C SER A 16 9.94 -13.37 -0.77
N LYS A 17 11.17 -13.54 -0.25
CA LYS A 17 12.10 -14.59 -0.70
C LYS A 17 11.70 -16.00 -0.27
N GLN A 18 10.96 -16.17 0.83
CA GLN A 18 10.56 -17.49 1.32
C GLN A 18 9.28 -18.04 0.66
N LEU A 19 8.42 -17.19 0.10
CA LEU A 19 7.07 -17.59 -0.31
C LEU A 19 6.85 -17.75 -1.82
N PHE A 20 7.60 -17.09 -2.70
CA PHE A 20 7.27 -17.07 -4.13
C PHE A 20 8.48 -17.09 -5.07
N ASN A 21 8.63 -18.19 -5.80
CA ASN A 21 9.63 -18.43 -6.85
C ASN A 21 9.31 -17.68 -8.17
N MET A 22 8.67 -16.51 -8.10
CA MET A 22 8.34 -15.65 -9.24
C MET A 22 8.74 -14.21 -8.92
N SER A 23 9.46 -13.57 -9.86
CA SER A 23 10.09 -12.23 -9.75
C SER A 23 9.54 -11.34 -8.61
N PRO A 24 10.26 -11.24 -7.47
CA PRO A 24 9.72 -10.82 -6.17
C PRO A 24 9.20 -9.38 -6.12
N ARG A 25 9.53 -8.56 -7.12
CA ARG A 25 9.15 -7.14 -7.15
C ARG A 25 7.72 -6.91 -7.61
N SER A 26 7.23 -7.62 -8.63
CA SER A 26 5.90 -7.38 -9.18
C SER A 26 4.79 -7.85 -8.24
N LYS A 27 4.94 -9.06 -7.67
CA LYS A 27 4.00 -9.58 -6.67
C LYS A 27 3.97 -8.73 -5.40
N LEU A 28 5.13 -8.19 -5.00
CA LEU A 28 5.22 -7.28 -3.87
C LEU A 28 4.44 -5.97 -4.12
N ILE A 29 4.54 -5.41 -5.33
CA ILE A 29 3.79 -4.21 -5.69
C ILE A 29 2.30 -4.51 -5.62
N GLU A 30 1.85 -5.62 -6.19
CA GLU A 30 0.45 -6.07 -6.14
C GLU A 30 -0.07 -6.15 -4.69
N LEU A 31 0.65 -6.83 -3.80
CA LEU A 31 0.30 -6.94 -2.38
C LEU A 31 0.22 -5.57 -1.69
N ARG A 32 1.16 -4.66 -1.99
CA ARG A 32 1.13 -3.28 -1.47
C ARG A 32 -0.10 -2.52 -1.96
N MET A 33 -0.49 -2.70 -3.22
CA MET A 33 -1.68 -2.04 -3.79
C MET A 33 -2.97 -2.57 -3.17
N HIS A 34 -3.12 -3.88 -3.03
CA HIS A 34 -4.27 -4.46 -2.31
C HIS A 34 -4.36 -3.95 -0.87
N LYS A 35 -3.23 -3.94 -0.16
CA LYS A 35 -3.22 -3.43 1.21
C LYS A 35 -3.53 -1.93 1.30
N ALA A 36 -3.13 -1.16 0.29
CA ALA A 36 -3.50 0.25 0.19
C ALA A 36 -5.01 0.43 0.04
N ALA A 37 -5.67 -0.37 -0.81
CA ALA A 37 -7.11 -0.31 -1.01
C ALA A 37 -7.88 -0.60 0.30
N ASP A 38 -7.46 -1.62 1.06
CA ASP A 38 -8.03 -1.91 2.39
C ASP A 38 -7.85 -0.71 3.34
N LEU A 39 -6.66 -0.12 3.37
CA LEU A 39 -6.36 0.99 4.26
C LEU A 39 -7.10 2.28 3.88
N LEU A 40 -7.44 2.45 2.60
CA LEU A 40 -8.16 3.64 2.10
C LEU A 40 -9.61 3.70 2.60
N GLN A 41 -10.19 2.57 3.02
CA GLN A 41 -11.53 2.50 3.63
C GLN A 41 -11.59 3.25 4.97
N TYR A 42 -10.46 3.34 5.69
CA TYR A 42 -10.42 4.01 6.98
C TYR A 42 -10.16 5.51 6.82
N ARG A 43 -11.16 6.34 7.14
CA ARG A 43 -11.09 7.82 7.06
C ARG A 43 -9.93 8.42 7.84
N ALA A 44 -9.58 7.82 8.98
CA ALA A 44 -8.56 8.30 9.89
C ALA A 44 -7.12 8.26 9.34
N TRP A 45 -6.90 7.52 8.24
CA TRP A 45 -5.57 7.39 7.65
C TRP A 45 -5.39 8.40 6.51
N SER A 46 -4.38 9.25 6.57
CA SER A 46 -4.05 10.09 5.40
C SER A 46 -3.38 9.26 4.31
N ILE A 47 -3.44 9.73 3.06
CA ILE A 47 -2.77 9.05 1.93
C ILE A 47 -1.25 8.99 2.18
N ALA A 48 -0.67 10.04 2.76
CA ALA A 48 0.74 10.07 3.15
C ALA A 48 1.07 9.02 4.24
N MET A 49 0.20 8.84 5.23
CA MET A 49 0.37 7.79 6.25
C MET A 49 0.30 6.39 5.65
N ILE A 50 -0.63 6.16 4.71
CA ILE A 50 -0.75 4.89 3.99
C ILE A 50 0.51 4.64 3.16
N ALA A 51 0.97 5.65 2.40
CA ALA A 51 2.19 5.55 1.61
C ALA A 51 3.41 5.19 2.49
N ASN A 52 3.61 5.93 3.58
CA ASN A 52 4.70 5.68 4.53
C ASN A 52 4.62 4.26 5.11
N ARG A 53 3.43 3.81 5.51
CA ARG A 53 3.19 2.47 6.06
C ARG A 53 3.46 1.34 5.06
N LEU A 54 3.31 1.60 3.77
CA LEU A 54 3.57 0.65 2.69
C LEU A 54 5.02 0.71 2.18
N GLY A 55 5.88 1.49 2.84
CA GLY A 55 7.31 1.61 2.51
C GLY A 55 7.61 2.64 1.42
N TYR A 56 6.69 3.55 1.12
CA TYR A 56 6.97 4.67 0.20
C TYR A 56 7.50 5.87 0.98
N ARG A 57 8.77 6.21 0.74
CA ARG A 57 9.39 7.44 1.26
C ARG A 57 8.72 8.70 0.71
N ASP A 58 8.27 8.61 -0.54
CA ASP A 58 7.62 9.69 -1.26
C ASP A 58 6.15 9.31 -1.59
N PRO A 59 5.15 10.04 -1.06
CA PRO A 59 3.73 9.80 -1.35
C PRO A 59 3.36 9.95 -2.82
N TYR A 60 4.11 10.73 -3.60
CA TYR A 60 3.85 10.89 -5.04
C TYR A 60 4.12 9.58 -5.80
N ASN A 61 5.22 8.90 -5.49
CA ASN A 61 5.53 7.56 -6.03
C ASN A 61 4.46 6.51 -5.70
N PHE A 62 3.93 6.52 -4.48
CA PHE A 62 2.79 5.68 -4.11
C PHE A 62 1.57 6.00 -4.97
N THR A 63 1.20 7.27 -5.06
CA THR A 63 0.03 7.76 -5.80
C THR A 63 0.11 7.37 -7.27
N HIS A 64 1.27 7.53 -7.89
CA HIS A 64 1.50 7.17 -9.29
C HIS A 64 1.34 5.66 -9.51
N ARG A 65 1.92 4.83 -8.63
CA ARG A 65 1.79 3.36 -8.73
C ARG A 65 0.38 2.87 -8.44
N PHE A 66 -0.30 3.45 -7.45
CA PHE A 66 -1.68 3.13 -7.14
C PHE A 66 -2.59 3.46 -8.33
N LYS A 67 -2.42 4.65 -8.93
CA LYS A 67 -3.14 5.03 -10.15
C LYS A 67 -2.84 4.10 -11.32
N LYS A 68 -1.59 3.67 -11.50
CA LYS A 68 -1.23 2.70 -12.55
C LYS A 68 -1.88 1.33 -12.33
N PHE A 69 -2.07 0.91 -11.08
CA PHE A 69 -2.63 -0.39 -10.73
C PHE A 69 -4.17 -0.41 -10.75
N TYR A 70 -4.83 0.59 -10.16
CA TYR A 70 -6.29 0.68 -10.04
C TYR A 70 -6.96 1.61 -11.07
N GLY A 71 -6.19 2.29 -11.92
CA GLY A 71 -6.69 3.26 -12.91
C GLY A 71 -7.03 4.64 -12.34
N ILE A 72 -7.20 4.78 -11.03
CA ILE A 72 -7.58 6.03 -10.36
C ILE A 72 -6.67 6.37 -9.17
N SER A 73 -6.62 7.65 -8.80
CA SER A 73 -5.80 8.08 -7.66
C SER A 73 -6.37 7.53 -6.34
N PRO A 74 -5.51 7.29 -5.32
CA PRO A 74 -5.94 6.83 -4.00
C PRO A 74 -6.97 7.77 -3.35
N THR A 75 -6.88 9.08 -3.59
CA THR A 75 -7.88 10.07 -3.13
C THR A 75 -9.24 9.83 -3.77
N ARG A 76 -9.28 9.62 -5.10
CA ARG A 76 -10.52 9.39 -5.84
C ARG A 76 -11.12 8.03 -5.49
N TYR A 77 -10.28 7.00 -5.35
CA TYR A 77 -10.68 5.67 -4.89
C TYR A 77 -11.35 5.73 -3.51
N ARG A 78 -10.74 6.46 -2.56
CA ARG A 78 -11.35 6.71 -1.25
C ARG A 78 -12.69 7.43 -1.37
N LYS A 79 -12.79 8.46 -2.21
CA LYS A 79 -14.04 9.20 -2.39
C LYS A 79 -15.16 8.27 -2.86
N GLN A 80 -14.89 7.43 -3.86
CA GLN A 80 -15.85 6.44 -4.36
C GLN A 80 -16.26 5.42 -3.29
N LEU A 81 -15.31 4.94 -2.47
CA LEU A 81 -15.64 4.06 -1.34
C LEU A 81 -16.58 4.72 -0.32
N MET A 82 -16.47 6.03 -0.14
CA MET A 82 -17.31 6.80 0.80
C MET A 82 -18.66 7.22 0.21
N GLU A 83 -18.75 7.34 -1.12
CA GLU A 83 -20.00 7.62 -1.83
C GLU A 83 -20.87 6.35 -1.96
N ASN A 84 -20.26 5.16 -1.90
CA ASN A 84 -20.92 3.86 -2.02
C ASN A 84 -21.18 3.14 -0.67
N ALA A 85 -20.88 3.77 0.47
CA ALA A 85 -21.04 3.21 1.82
C ALA A 85 -22.07 3.99 2.62
#